data_AF-A0A2S8F9B0-F1
#
_entry.id   AF-A0A2S8F9B0-F1
#
_cell.length_a   1.000
_cell.length_b   1.000
_cell.length_c   1.000
_cell.angle_alpha   90.00
_cell.angle_beta   90.00
_cell.angle_gamma   90.00
#
_symmetry.space_group_name_H-M   'P 1'
#
loop_
_entity.id
_entity.type
_entity.pdbx_description
1 polymer ?
#
loop_
_entity_poly.entity_id
_entity_poly.type
_entity_poly.pdbx_seq_one_letter_code
_entity_poly.pdbx_strand_id
1 'polypeptide(L)'
;MVIRAPRRHAFTLVELLVVIAIIGVLIALLLPAVQQAREAARRIQCTNNQKQIGLAIHNYHDTFGKLPYNAVPQSTSGARQRGPSWLVRLLPFVEQNAAYDQFVFTGDWTMQDGPSPNSVVLGQLRVPGFNCPSSPLPETEKQDTNSNGAVYLQLVNYVGITGSYWQGGTTNVVSASPQDVTYGYSVYNGMIEPVSTKSKAISLASVVDGTSNTMMVSEQSDYFYDASGNKVDRRSSGHAGHSWANGGGAGTWTANVTTIRYAIATEGGDGNGADYHVNIPLVSAHPGGVLITQGDASVRFLAETVNFAILTGLADRQDGNVLGEF
;
A
#
# COMPACT_ATOMS: atom_id res chain seq x y z
N MET A 1 31.41 -63.79 41.43
CA MET A 1 31.42 -62.36 41.11
C MET A 1 30.03 -61.98 40.63
N VAL A 2 29.22 -61.35 41.50
CA VAL A 2 27.81 -61.01 41.19
C VAL A 2 27.77 -59.58 40.65
N ILE A 3 27.38 -59.43 39.39
CA ILE A 3 27.18 -58.12 38.75
C ILE A 3 25.84 -57.56 39.24
N ARG A 4 25.86 -56.53 40.09
CA ARG A 4 24.65 -55.81 40.51
C ARG A 4 24.08 -55.06 39.31
N ALA A 5 22.87 -55.42 38.89
CA ALA A 5 22.13 -54.65 37.90
C ALA A 5 21.87 -53.22 38.42
N PRO A 6 22.07 -52.18 37.61
CA PRO A 6 21.80 -50.81 38.03
C PRO A 6 20.31 -50.68 38.39
N ARG A 7 20.03 -50.14 39.57
CA ARG A 7 18.66 -49.82 40.01
C ARG A 7 18.08 -48.81 39.03
N ARG A 8 17.09 -49.22 38.23
CA ARG A 8 16.29 -48.27 37.44
C ARG A 8 15.46 -47.44 38.41
N HIS A 9 15.72 -46.14 38.47
CA HIS A 9 14.87 -45.20 39.18
C HIS A 9 13.52 -45.15 38.47
N ALA A 10 12.45 -45.55 39.15
CA ALA A 10 11.09 -45.40 38.65
C ALA A 10 10.66 -43.95 38.87
N PHE A 11 10.19 -43.30 37.81
CA PHE A 11 9.71 -41.92 37.85
C PHE A 11 8.35 -41.87 38.55
N THR A 12 8.18 -40.99 39.52
CA THR A 12 6.91 -40.84 40.24
C THR A 12 5.94 -39.96 39.44
N LEU A 13 4.63 -40.22 39.60
CA LEU A 13 3.58 -39.42 38.96
C LEU A 13 3.70 -37.93 39.32
N VAL A 14 4.11 -37.63 40.55
CA VAL A 14 4.28 -36.25 41.04
C VAL A 14 5.43 -35.55 40.32
N GLU A 15 6.57 -36.21 40.11
CA GLU A 15 7.70 -35.63 39.37
C GLU A 15 7.31 -35.28 37.93
N LEU A 16 6.52 -36.13 37.27
CA LEU A 16 6.00 -35.85 35.93
C LEU A 16 5.06 -34.65 35.92
N LEU A 17 4.17 -34.57 36.90
CA LEU A 17 3.20 -33.49 37.02
C LEU A 17 3.88 -32.13 37.26
N VAL A 18 4.92 -32.09 38.08
CA VAL A 18 5.69 -30.86 38.31
C VAL A 18 6.41 -30.41 37.05
N VAL A 19 7.02 -31.33 36.30
CA VAL A 19 7.74 -31.00 35.06
C VAL A 19 6.79 -30.44 34.01
N ILE A 20 5.63 -31.06 33.79
CA ILE A 20 4.64 -30.52 32.84
C ILE A 20 4.09 -29.17 33.30
N ALA A 21 3.93 -28.95 34.61
CA ALA A 21 3.48 -27.67 35.14
C ALA A 21 4.52 -26.56 34.88
N ILE A 22 5.81 -26.83 35.11
CA ILE A 22 6.89 -25.88 34.84
C ILE A 22 6.98 -25.59 33.33
N ILE A 23 6.96 -26.61 32.47
CA ILE A 23 6.97 -26.42 31.01
C ILE A 23 5.74 -25.61 30.56
N GLY A 24 4.57 -25.91 31.11
CA GLY A 24 3.34 -25.18 30.83
C GLY A 24 3.44 -23.70 31.18
N VAL A 25 3.98 -23.37 32.37
CA VAL A 25 4.22 -21.98 32.78
C VAL A 25 5.25 -21.29 31.89
N LEU A 26 6.37 -21.96 31.58
CA LEU A 26 7.39 -21.41 30.69
C LEU A 26 6.84 -21.11 29.29
N ILE A 27 6.08 -22.03 28.69
CA ILE A 27 5.45 -21.83 27.38
C ILE A 27 4.42 -20.70 27.46
N ALA A 28 3.60 -20.64 28.50
CA ALA A 28 2.60 -19.59 28.68
C ALA A 28 3.24 -18.19 28.77
N LEU A 29 4.41 -18.07 29.37
CA LEU A 29 5.16 -16.81 29.46
C LEU A 29 5.93 -16.49 28.17
N LEU A 30 6.43 -17.51 27.46
CA LEU A 30 7.23 -17.33 26.25
C LEU A 30 6.38 -17.09 24.99
N LEU A 31 5.20 -17.69 24.88
CA LEU A 31 4.39 -17.61 23.67
C LEU A 31 3.97 -16.17 23.33
N PRO A 32 3.44 -15.34 24.26
CA PRO A 32 3.12 -13.95 23.97
C PRO A 32 4.36 -13.14 23.57
N ALA A 33 5.49 -13.36 24.25
CA ALA A 33 6.74 -12.67 23.97
C ALA A 33 7.30 -13.01 22.57
N VAL A 34 7.24 -14.29 22.16
CA VAL A 34 7.67 -14.73 20.83
C VAL A 34 6.80 -14.11 19.73
N GLN A 35 5.49 -13.97 19.95
CA GLN A 35 4.60 -13.34 18.95
C GLN A 35 4.86 -11.83 18.83
N GLN A 36 5.06 -11.14 19.95
CA GLN A 36 5.43 -9.71 19.95
C GLN A 36 6.77 -9.49 19.23
N ALA A 37 7.76 -10.34 19.49
CA ALA A 37 9.05 -10.27 18.81
C ALA A 37 8.94 -10.52 17.30
N ARG A 38 8.10 -11.48 16.89
CA ARG A 38 7.83 -11.75 15.46
C ARG A 38 7.16 -10.58 14.77
N GLU A 39 6.17 -9.96 15.40
CA GLU A 39 5.50 -8.80 14.81
C GLU A 39 6.42 -7.58 14.73
N ALA A 40 7.24 -7.35 15.75
CA ALA A 40 8.27 -6.31 15.70
C ALA A 40 9.24 -6.54 14.51
N ALA A 41 9.68 -7.78 14.29
CA ALA A 41 10.53 -8.11 13.15
C ALA A 41 9.83 -7.89 11.80
N ARG A 42 8.57 -8.29 11.65
CA ARG A 42 7.78 -8.03 10.43
C ARG A 42 7.56 -6.55 10.18
N ARG A 43 7.32 -5.76 11.23
CA ARG A 43 7.21 -4.30 11.15
C ARG A 43 8.53 -3.65 10.70
N ILE A 44 9.67 -4.12 11.19
CA ILE A 44 10.99 -3.67 10.70
C ILE A 44 11.14 -3.99 9.22
N GLN A 45 10.75 -5.18 8.78
CA GLN A 45 10.81 -5.55 7.36
C GLN A 45 9.87 -4.68 6.51
N CYS A 46 8.64 -4.41 6.96
CA CYS A 46 7.71 -3.51 6.28
C CYS A 46 8.26 -2.07 6.21
N THR A 47 8.86 -1.58 7.29
CA THR A 47 9.55 -0.28 7.35
C THR A 47 10.68 -0.23 6.32
N ASN A 48 11.47 -1.30 6.20
CA ASN A 48 12.53 -1.41 5.21
C ASN A 48 11.98 -1.44 3.78
N ASN A 49 10.91 -2.18 3.51
CA ASN A 49 10.26 -2.20 2.20
C ASN A 49 9.81 -0.78 1.78
N GLN A 50 9.12 -0.08 2.68
CA GLN A 50 8.72 1.31 2.46
C GLN A 50 9.93 2.24 2.29
N LYS A 51 11.00 2.03 3.05
CA LYS A 51 12.25 2.80 2.89
C LYS A 51 12.86 2.58 1.50
N GLN A 52 12.88 1.35 1.01
CA GLN A 52 13.37 1.04 -0.34
C GLN A 52 12.49 1.68 -1.42
N ILE A 53 11.17 1.69 -1.25
CA ILE A 53 10.25 2.40 -2.15
C ILE A 53 10.55 3.91 -2.12
N GLY A 54 10.72 4.52 -0.94
CA GLY A 54 11.09 5.92 -0.80
C GLY A 54 12.41 6.25 -1.50
N LEU A 55 13.45 5.42 -1.31
CA LEU A 55 14.73 5.59 -1.99
C LEU A 55 14.61 5.42 -3.52
N ALA A 56 13.82 4.46 -3.98
CA ALA A 56 13.53 4.26 -5.40
C ALA A 56 12.83 5.49 -6.01
N ILE A 57 11.91 6.12 -5.27
CA ILE A 57 11.26 7.37 -5.68
C ILE A 57 12.28 8.51 -5.82
N HIS A 58 13.23 8.63 -4.89
CA HIS A 58 14.29 9.64 -4.98
C HIS A 58 15.24 9.37 -6.16
N ASN A 59 15.66 8.12 -6.37
CA ASN A 59 16.49 7.77 -7.54
C ASN A 59 15.76 8.03 -8.87
N TYR A 60 14.45 7.77 -8.92
CA TYR A 60 13.61 8.14 -10.06
C TYR A 60 13.61 9.67 -10.25
N HIS A 61 13.42 10.43 -9.17
CA HIS A 61 13.46 11.89 -9.22
C HIS A 61 14.82 12.43 -9.70
N ASP A 62 15.93 11.88 -9.22
CA ASP A 62 17.28 12.31 -9.63
C ASP A 62 17.53 12.04 -11.13
N THR A 63 16.95 10.96 -11.66
CA THR A 63 17.07 10.58 -13.07
C THR A 63 16.16 11.41 -13.99
N PHE A 64 14.92 11.68 -13.57
CA PHE A 64 13.88 12.27 -14.43
C PHE A 64 13.47 13.71 -14.06
N GLY A 65 14.02 14.26 -12.97
CA GLY A 65 13.72 15.58 -12.43
C GLY A 65 12.31 15.75 -11.85
N LYS A 66 11.58 14.64 -11.67
CA LYS A 66 10.17 14.60 -11.24
C LYS A 66 9.90 13.31 -10.47
N LEU A 67 8.95 13.35 -9.54
CA LEU A 67 8.41 12.18 -8.86
C LEU A 67 7.70 11.24 -9.86
N PRO A 68 7.66 9.92 -9.57
CA PRO A 68 6.95 8.97 -10.42
C PRO A 68 5.46 9.30 -10.41
N TYR A 69 4.90 9.39 -11.61
CA TYR A 69 3.51 9.72 -11.81
C TYR A 69 2.68 8.48 -12.14
N ASN A 70 1.41 8.51 -11.79
CA ASN A 70 0.50 7.39 -11.96
C ASN A 70 -0.30 7.48 -13.27
N ALA A 71 0.10 6.74 -14.31
CA ALA A 71 -0.48 6.84 -15.65
C ALA A 71 -0.37 8.22 -16.36
N VAL A 72 -0.36 8.15 -17.68
CA VAL A 72 -0.54 9.26 -18.63
C VAL A 72 -1.66 8.82 -19.58
N PRO A 73 -2.60 9.71 -19.94
CA PRO A 73 -3.58 9.48 -20.99
C PRO A 73 -2.88 9.06 -22.28
N GLN A 74 -3.08 7.82 -22.70
CA GLN A 74 -2.56 7.32 -23.99
C GLN A 74 -3.42 7.78 -25.19
N SER A 75 -4.57 8.43 -24.95
CA SER A 75 -5.44 8.98 -25.99
C SER A 75 -6.23 10.19 -25.46
N THR A 76 -6.41 11.20 -26.32
CA THR A 76 -7.31 12.35 -26.10
C THR A 76 -8.79 12.03 -26.34
N SER A 77 -9.09 10.86 -26.93
CA SER A 77 -10.46 10.41 -27.25
C SER A 77 -10.63 8.94 -26.87
N GLY A 78 -11.34 8.68 -25.77
CA GLY A 78 -11.68 7.34 -25.29
C GLY A 78 -11.85 7.28 -23.77
N ALA A 79 -12.86 6.53 -23.31
CA ALA A 79 -13.32 6.51 -21.91
C ALA A 79 -12.43 5.72 -20.94
N ARG A 80 -11.34 5.09 -21.40
CA ARG A 80 -10.51 4.17 -20.59
C ARG A 80 -9.03 4.46 -20.81
N GLN A 81 -8.53 5.47 -20.10
CA GLN A 81 -7.13 5.92 -20.14
C GLN A 81 -6.30 5.13 -19.12
N ARG A 82 -5.55 4.13 -19.60
CA ARG A 82 -5.01 3.05 -18.76
C ARG A 82 -3.50 2.86 -18.98
N GLY A 83 -2.71 3.74 -18.36
CA GLY A 83 -1.25 3.72 -18.44
C GLY A 83 -0.59 2.82 -17.38
N PRO A 84 0.75 2.72 -17.37
CA PRO A 84 1.47 2.04 -16.30
C PRO A 84 1.37 2.81 -14.98
N SER A 85 1.36 2.08 -13.87
CA SER A 85 1.36 2.63 -12.52
C SER A 85 2.70 3.28 -12.18
N TRP A 86 2.70 4.09 -11.13
CA TRP A 86 3.94 4.61 -10.55
C TRP A 86 4.89 3.48 -10.08
N LEU A 87 4.37 2.32 -9.66
CA LEU A 87 5.16 1.16 -9.24
C LEU A 87 5.98 0.57 -10.40
N VAL A 88 5.40 0.47 -11.60
CA VAL A 88 6.12 -0.01 -12.79
C VAL A 88 7.31 0.90 -13.10
N ARG A 89 7.17 2.20 -12.87
CA ARG A 89 8.24 3.20 -13.08
C ARG A 89 9.40 3.04 -12.11
N LEU A 90 9.16 2.44 -10.94
CA LEU A 90 10.18 2.22 -9.93
C LEU A 90 11.00 0.95 -10.16
N LEU A 91 10.55 0.03 -11.02
CA LEU A 91 11.21 -1.26 -11.23
C LEU A 91 12.73 -1.18 -11.49
N PRO A 92 13.26 -0.24 -12.30
CA PRO A 92 14.71 -0.09 -12.48
C PRO A 92 15.47 0.21 -11.19
N PHE A 93 14.80 0.87 -10.25
CA PHE A 93 15.34 1.35 -8.97
C PHE A 93 15.07 0.38 -7.81
N VAL A 94 14.38 -0.74 -8.06
CA VAL A 94 14.16 -1.84 -7.10
C VAL A 94 14.70 -3.17 -7.65
N GLU A 95 15.80 -3.10 -8.42
CA GLU A 95 16.51 -4.26 -8.96
C GLU A 95 15.70 -5.12 -9.96
N GLN A 96 14.68 -4.55 -10.60
CA GLN A 96 13.83 -5.23 -11.59
C GLN A 96 14.08 -4.73 -13.04
N ASN A 97 15.31 -4.32 -13.36
CA ASN A 97 15.70 -3.81 -14.69
C ASN A 97 15.37 -4.82 -15.82
N ALA A 98 15.70 -6.09 -15.63
CA ALA A 98 15.47 -7.13 -16.65
C ALA A 98 13.99 -7.33 -16.98
N ALA A 99 13.09 -7.10 -16.02
CA ALA A 99 11.65 -7.13 -16.27
C ALA A 99 11.16 -5.81 -16.87
N TYR A 100 11.73 -4.68 -16.43
CA TYR A 100 11.39 -3.36 -16.96
C TYR A 100 11.68 -3.25 -18.46
N ASP A 101 12.82 -3.77 -18.91
CA ASP A 101 13.25 -3.72 -20.32
C ASP A 101 12.35 -4.54 -21.25
N GLN A 102 11.53 -5.45 -20.70
CA GLN A 102 10.56 -6.23 -21.46
C GLN A 102 9.23 -5.51 -21.65
N PHE A 103 8.95 -4.44 -20.88
CA PHE A 103 7.66 -3.76 -20.96
C PHE A 103 7.54 -2.87 -22.19
N VAL A 104 6.38 -2.97 -22.82
CA VAL A 104 5.94 -2.08 -23.89
C VAL A 104 5.04 -1.01 -23.28
N PHE A 105 5.48 0.25 -23.32
CA PHE A 105 4.81 1.40 -22.68
C PHE A 105 3.60 1.96 -23.44
N THR A 106 3.09 1.21 -24.42
CA THR A 106 1.91 1.54 -25.24
C THR A 106 0.88 0.42 -25.13
N GLY A 107 -0.40 0.76 -25.20
CA GLY A 107 -1.49 -0.22 -25.18
C GLY A 107 -2.12 -0.37 -23.79
N ASP A 108 -3.02 -1.35 -23.66
CA ASP A 108 -3.84 -1.54 -22.45
C ASP A 108 -3.06 -2.25 -21.33
N TRP A 109 -2.84 -1.53 -20.22
CA TRP A 109 -2.21 -2.07 -19.01
C TRP A 109 -3.17 -2.82 -18.09
N THR A 110 -4.48 -2.75 -18.35
CA THR A 110 -5.50 -3.46 -17.56
C THR A 110 -5.84 -4.83 -18.09
N MET A 111 -5.51 -5.12 -19.36
CA MET A 111 -5.92 -6.34 -20.06
C MET A 111 -7.45 -6.52 -20.12
N GLN A 112 -8.23 -5.45 -19.94
CA GLN A 112 -9.69 -5.49 -19.95
C GLN A 112 -10.29 -5.01 -21.28
N ASP A 113 -9.60 -4.21 -22.09
CA ASP A 113 -10.16 -3.68 -23.34
C ASP A 113 -9.56 -4.31 -24.59
N GLY A 114 -8.37 -4.89 -24.47
CA GLY A 114 -7.70 -5.55 -25.59
C GLY A 114 -6.45 -6.31 -25.17
N PRO A 115 -5.73 -6.90 -26.14
CA PRO A 115 -4.52 -7.64 -25.85
C PRO A 115 -3.46 -6.71 -25.27
N SER A 116 -2.98 -7.02 -24.07
CA SER A 116 -1.81 -6.35 -23.51
C SER A 116 -0.54 -7.04 -24.00
N PRO A 117 0.45 -6.31 -24.55
CA PRO A 117 1.76 -6.88 -24.86
C PRO A 117 2.51 -7.31 -23.61
N ASN A 118 2.10 -6.81 -22.44
CA ASN A 118 2.79 -7.02 -21.17
C ASN A 118 2.22 -8.19 -20.36
N SER A 119 1.17 -8.88 -20.83
CA SER A 119 0.45 -9.88 -20.02
C SER A 119 1.34 -11.02 -19.51
N VAL A 120 2.34 -11.44 -20.29
CA VAL A 120 3.27 -12.50 -19.93
C VAL A 120 4.16 -12.06 -18.76
N VAL A 121 4.79 -10.89 -18.88
CA VAL A 121 5.67 -10.33 -17.84
C VAL A 121 4.87 -10.06 -16.57
N LEU A 122 3.69 -9.44 -16.69
CA LEU A 122 2.80 -9.16 -15.56
C LEU A 122 2.31 -10.44 -14.86
N GLY A 123 2.08 -11.51 -15.62
CA GLY A 123 1.68 -12.81 -15.09
C GLY A 123 2.74 -13.50 -14.23
N GLN A 124 4.02 -13.17 -14.43
CA GLN A 124 5.16 -13.85 -13.82
C GLN A 124 5.93 -13.01 -12.80
N LEU A 125 6.03 -11.70 -13.03
CA LEU A 125 6.81 -10.80 -12.19
C LEU A 125 6.22 -10.72 -10.79
N ARG A 126 7.07 -10.97 -9.78
CA ARG A 126 6.76 -10.78 -8.37
C ARG A 126 7.86 -9.94 -7.74
N VAL A 127 7.47 -8.85 -7.09
CA VAL A 127 8.37 -7.91 -6.43
C VAL A 127 8.08 -7.96 -4.92
N PRO A 128 8.79 -8.79 -4.14
CA PRO A 128 8.47 -9.00 -2.72
C PRO A 128 8.46 -7.71 -1.89
N GLY A 129 9.27 -6.73 -2.28
CA GLY A 129 9.32 -5.40 -1.64
C GLY A 129 8.02 -4.59 -1.75
N PHE A 130 7.04 -5.02 -2.55
CA PHE A 130 5.73 -4.37 -2.64
C PHE A 130 4.65 -4.98 -1.73
N ASN A 131 4.99 -6.06 -1.01
CA ASN A 131 4.09 -6.71 -0.05
C ASN A 131 4.55 -6.49 1.38
N CYS A 132 3.58 -6.27 2.27
CA CYS A 132 3.83 -6.21 3.69
C CYS A 132 3.86 -7.65 4.25
N PRO A 133 4.92 -8.07 4.97
CA PRO A 133 5.01 -9.43 5.51
C PRO A 133 3.99 -9.70 6.64
N SER A 134 3.37 -8.67 7.21
CA SER A 134 2.26 -8.81 8.17
C SER A 134 0.90 -8.90 7.49
N SER A 135 0.79 -8.63 6.17
CA SER A 135 -0.49 -8.62 5.47
C SER A 135 -1.14 -10.02 5.47
N PRO A 136 -2.39 -10.16 5.95
CA PRO A 136 -3.14 -11.41 5.81
C PRO A 136 -3.78 -11.56 4.43
N LEU A 137 -3.72 -10.52 3.60
CA LEU A 137 -4.32 -10.51 2.27
C LEU A 137 -3.53 -11.36 1.27
N PRO A 138 -4.18 -11.90 0.22
CA PRO A 138 -3.49 -12.63 -0.85
C PRO A 138 -2.42 -11.77 -1.54
N GLU A 139 -1.31 -12.40 -1.93
CA GLU A 139 -0.22 -11.75 -2.69
C GLU A 139 -0.46 -11.78 -4.20
N THR A 140 -1.33 -12.67 -4.67
CA THR A 140 -1.64 -12.82 -6.09
C THR A 140 -3.11 -13.14 -6.31
N GLU A 141 -3.65 -12.68 -7.44
CA GLU A 141 -5.00 -13.01 -7.84
C GLU A 141 -5.10 -13.29 -9.34
N LYS A 142 -6.06 -14.15 -9.69
CA LYS A 142 -6.37 -14.49 -11.07
C LYS A 142 -7.27 -13.41 -11.67
N GLN A 143 -6.79 -12.76 -12.73
CA GLN A 143 -7.57 -11.86 -13.55
C GLN A 143 -7.95 -12.56 -14.87
N ASP A 144 -9.25 -12.73 -15.10
CA ASP A 144 -9.75 -13.16 -16.41
C ASP A 144 -9.77 -11.96 -17.35
N THR A 145 -8.93 -12.01 -18.39
CA THR A 145 -8.75 -10.92 -19.36
C THR A 145 -9.61 -11.13 -20.60
N ASN A 146 -9.92 -10.05 -21.32
CA ASN A 146 -10.75 -10.14 -22.52
C ASN A 146 -10.01 -10.71 -23.74
N SER A 147 -8.67 -10.73 -23.74
CA SER A 147 -7.88 -11.13 -24.92
C SER A 147 -6.57 -11.86 -24.62
N ASN A 148 -6.14 -11.97 -23.36
CA ASN A 148 -4.88 -12.61 -22.97
C ASN A 148 -5.08 -13.92 -22.17
N GLY A 149 -6.32 -14.38 -21.98
CA GLY A 149 -6.65 -15.50 -21.11
C GLY A 149 -6.56 -15.14 -19.62
N ALA A 150 -6.42 -16.15 -18.76
CA ALA A 150 -6.26 -15.94 -17.33
C ALA A 150 -4.81 -15.52 -17.01
N VAL A 151 -4.64 -14.39 -16.32
CA VAL A 151 -3.34 -13.86 -15.90
C VAL A 151 -3.31 -13.77 -14.37
N TYR A 152 -2.23 -14.24 -13.74
CA TYR A 152 -2.05 -14.14 -12.30
C TYR A 152 -1.23 -12.89 -11.96
N LEU A 153 -1.87 -11.90 -11.38
CA LEU A 153 -1.24 -10.62 -11.06
C LEU A 153 -0.83 -10.57 -9.60
N GLN A 154 0.30 -9.90 -9.33
CA GLN A 154 0.67 -9.55 -7.97
C GLN A 154 -0.31 -8.50 -7.42
N LEU A 155 -0.74 -8.68 -6.19
CA LEU A 155 -1.45 -7.66 -5.42
C LEU A 155 -0.43 -6.94 -4.54
N VAL A 156 -0.56 -5.63 -4.37
CA VAL A 156 0.40 -4.82 -3.62
C VAL A 156 -0.22 -4.27 -2.35
N ASN A 157 0.60 -3.94 -1.36
CA ASN A 157 0.14 -3.40 -0.09
C ASN A 157 0.50 -1.93 0.12
N TYR A 158 1.34 -1.35 -0.74
CA TYR A 158 1.75 0.04 -0.64
C TYR A 158 1.05 0.89 -1.70
N VAL A 159 0.48 2.01 -1.26
CA VAL A 159 -0.37 2.89 -2.07
C VAL A 159 0.23 4.28 -2.14
N GLY A 160 0.23 4.87 -3.33
CA GLY A 160 0.66 6.27 -3.51
C GLY A 160 -0.41 7.26 -3.07
N ILE A 161 -0.01 8.41 -2.56
CA ILE A 161 -0.93 9.44 -2.08
C ILE A 161 -1.10 10.54 -3.13
N THR A 162 -2.33 10.69 -3.65
CA THR A 162 -2.73 11.71 -4.64
C THR A 162 -3.34 12.95 -4.01
N GLY A 163 -3.39 13.03 -2.68
CA GLY A 163 -3.91 14.21 -2.01
C GLY A 163 -4.84 13.94 -0.84
N SER A 164 -5.49 15.03 -0.43
CA SER A 164 -6.63 15.01 0.48
C SER A 164 -7.87 15.65 -0.13
N TYR A 165 -9.02 14.99 0.06
CA TYR A 165 -10.33 15.53 -0.31
C TYR A 165 -10.67 16.78 0.51
N TRP A 166 -10.25 16.81 1.78
CA TRP A 166 -10.38 17.95 2.66
C TRP A 166 -9.17 18.86 2.48
N GLN A 167 -9.38 20.17 2.61
CA GLN A 167 -8.27 21.10 2.66
C GLN A 167 -7.32 20.65 3.76
N GLY A 168 -6.02 20.59 3.47
CA GLY A 168 -5.02 20.18 4.44
C GLY A 168 -5.18 20.91 5.77
N GLY A 169 -5.07 20.18 6.88
CA GLY A 169 -5.32 20.72 8.23
C GLY A 169 -6.79 20.85 8.62
N THR A 170 -7.74 20.43 7.77
CA THR A 170 -9.19 20.51 8.05
C THR A 170 -9.88 19.15 7.87
N THR A 171 -11.12 19.05 8.36
CA THR A 171 -11.95 17.84 8.23
C THR A 171 -13.36 18.12 7.69
N ASN A 172 -13.65 19.40 7.40
CA ASN A 172 -14.97 19.90 7.03
C ASN A 172 -14.95 20.91 5.88
N VAL A 173 -13.78 21.33 5.42
CA VAL A 173 -13.62 22.21 4.26
C VAL A 173 -13.10 21.38 3.11
N VAL A 174 -13.85 21.31 2.01
CA VAL A 174 -13.44 20.56 0.81
C VAL A 174 -12.30 21.31 0.14
N SER A 175 -11.26 20.58 -0.28
CA SER A 175 -10.14 21.14 -1.04
C SER A 175 -10.61 21.82 -2.33
N ALA A 176 -9.81 22.77 -2.82
CA ALA A 176 -10.08 23.41 -4.10
C ALA A 176 -10.07 22.39 -5.26
N SER A 177 -11.00 22.55 -6.19
CA SER A 177 -11.10 21.72 -7.41
C SER A 177 -11.23 20.21 -7.18
N PRO A 178 -12.14 19.74 -6.30
CA PRO A 178 -12.38 18.31 -6.15
C PRO A 178 -12.95 17.78 -7.47
N GLN A 179 -12.39 16.69 -7.94
CA GLN A 179 -12.85 15.99 -9.13
C GLN A 179 -13.80 14.90 -8.68
N ASP A 180 -15.08 15.10 -8.96
CA ASP A 180 -16.06 14.03 -8.90
C ASP A 180 -15.67 13.01 -9.97
N VAL A 181 -15.31 11.82 -9.49
CA VAL A 181 -15.12 10.66 -10.32
C VAL A 181 -16.29 9.73 -10.03
N THR A 182 -16.84 9.06 -11.04
CA THR A 182 -18.00 8.14 -10.93
C THR A 182 -17.91 7.18 -9.74
N TYR A 183 -16.70 6.93 -9.24
CA TYR A 183 -16.42 6.01 -8.16
C TYR A 183 -15.79 6.68 -6.92
N GLY A 184 -15.77 8.01 -6.77
CA GLY A 184 -15.24 8.71 -5.59
C GLY A 184 -14.71 10.11 -5.88
N TYR A 185 -13.64 10.54 -5.20
CA TYR A 185 -13.07 11.88 -5.39
C TYR A 185 -11.55 11.87 -5.51
N SER A 186 -11.02 12.78 -6.34
CA SER A 186 -9.60 13.09 -6.46
C SER A 186 -9.37 14.60 -6.48
N VAL A 187 -8.31 15.09 -5.84
CA VAL A 187 -8.01 16.54 -5.75
C VAL A 187 -6.69 16.90 -6.42
N TYR A 188 -5.79 15.94 -6.59
CA TYR A 188 -4.48 16.08 -7.23
C TYR A 188 -3.54 17.11 -6.54
N ASN A 189 -3.60 17.17 -5.21
CA ASN A 189 -2.75 17.98 -4.32
C ASN A 189 -1.72 17.16 -3.51
N GLY A 190 -1.56 15.86 -3.77
CA GLY A 190 -0.56 14.99 -3.12
C GLY A 190 0.73 14.82 -3.93
N MET A 191 1.51 13.77 -3.64
CA MET A 191 2.86 13.63 -4.23
C MET A 191 2.92 12.67 -5.42
N ILE A 192 2.07 11.64 -5.46
CA ILE A 192 2.07 10.60 -6.49
C ILE A 192 0.85 10.79 -7.40
N GLU A 193 0.95 11.74 -8.32
CA GLU A 193 -0.19 12.16 -9.13
C GLU A 193 -0.28 11.46 -10.48
N PRO A 194 -1.48 11.24 -11.03
CA PRO A 194 -1.60 10.99 -12.44
C PRO A 194 -1.21 12.22 -13.26
N VAL A 195 -0.76 12.01 -14.50
CA VAL A 195 -0.61 13.13 -15.44
C VAL A 195 -1.92 13.27 -16.20
N SER A 196 -2.50 14.46 -16.24
CA SER A 196 -3.74 14.71 -16.96
C SER A 196 -3.82 16.16 -17.48
N THR A 197 -4.98 16.56 -17.98
CA THR A 197 -5.29 17.97 -18.22
C THR A 197 -5.41 18.78 -16.91
N LYS A 198 -5.60 18.12 -15.76
CA LYS A 198 -5.82 18.73 -14.45
C LYS A 198 -4.66 18.54 -13.47
N SER A 199 -3.68 17.69 -13.82
CA SER A 199 -2.57 17.30 -12.95
C SER A 199 -1.30 17.05 -13.78
N LYS A 200 -0.13 17.24 -13.15
CA LYS A 200 1.17 17.06 -13.81
C LYS A 200 2.07 16.22 -12.91
N ALA A 201 3.12 15.66 -13.49
CA ALA A 201 4.18 15.03 -12.70
C ALA A 201 4.80 16.07 -11.77
N ILE A 202 4.86 15.73 -10.48
CA ILE A 202 5.25 16.60 -9.38
C ILE A 202 6.78 16.61 -9.24
N SER A 203 7.36 17.70 -8.75
CA SER A 203 8.78 17.78 -8.38
C SER A 203 8.92 17.91 -6.87
N LEU A 204 10.06 17.52 -6.29
CA LEU A 204 10.28 17.75 -4.84
C LEU A 204 10.22 19.25 -4.50
N ALA A 205 10.62 20.13 -5.42
CA ALA A 205 10.57 21.57 -5.24
C ALA A 205 9.13 22.15 -5.14
N SER A 206 8.11 21.42 -5.62
CA SER A 206 6.71 21.83 -5.50
C SER A 206 6.05 21.40 -4.18
N VAL A 207 6.79 20.77 -3.27
CA VAL A 207 6.33 20.39 -1.93
C VAL A 207 6.66 21.53 -0.97
N VAL A 208 5.80 22.55 -0.93
CA VAL A 208 6.06 23.80 -0.21
C VAL A 208 5.92 23.67 1.30
N ASP A 209 5.17 22.66 1.78
CA ASP A 209 4.99 22.40 3.22
C ASP A 209 6.16 21.60 3.83
N GLY A 210 7.12 21.20 2.99
CA GLY A 210 8.31 20.48 3.36
C GLY A 210 8.21 18.97 3.15
N THR A 211 9.26 18.37 2.61
CA THR A 211 9.29 16.94 2.26
C THR A 211 9.16 16.01 3.47
N SER A 212 9.54 16.44 4.67
CA SER A 212 9.35 15.68 5.92
C SER A 212 7.94 15.83 6.52
N ASN A 213 7.09 16.67 5.93
CA ASN A 213 5.73 16.96 6.39
C ASN A 213 4.67 16.57 5.36
N THR A 214 5.07 15.96 4.24
CA THR A 214 4.14 15.48 3.22
C THR A 214 4.39 14.00 2.99
N MET A 215 3.33 13.21 2.95
CA MET A 215 3.32 11.78 2.75
C MET A 215 3.26 11.45 1.26
N MET A 216 4.14 10.56 0.80
CA MET A 216 4.13 10.04 -0.57
C MET A 216 3.43 8.70 -0.69
N VAL A 217 3.68 7.81 0.27
CA VAL A 217 3.25 6.42 0.23
C VAL A 217 2.76 6.04 1.62
N SER A 218 1.73 5.20 1.65
CA SER A 218 1.27 4.53 2.86
C SER A 218 0.90 3.09 2.52
N GLU A 219 0.29 2.37 3.46
CA GLU A 219 -0.13 0.98 3.28
C GLU A 219 -1.65 0.76 3.34
N GLN A 220 -2.05 -0.28 2.62
CA GLN A 220 -3.33 -0.97 2.63
C GLN A 220 -3.01 -2.46 2.76
N SER A 221 -2.56 -2.84 3.95
CA SER A 221 -2.00 -4.16 4.25
C SER A 221 -2.91 -5.06 5.07
N ASP A 222 -4.14 -4.65 5.42
CA ASP A 222 -5.14 -5.51 6.08
C ASP A 222 -6.52 -5.37 5.42
N TYR A 223 -7.43 -6.26 5.80
CA TYR A 223 -8.82 -6.26 5.37
C TYR A 223 -9.52 -4.95 5.76
N PHE A 224 -10.27 -4.42 4.82
CA PHE A 224 -11.27 -3.39 5.08
C PHE A 224 -12.55 -4.03 5.60
N TYR A 225 -13.22 -3.37 6.54
CA TYR A 225 -14.53 -3.78 7.01
C TYR A 225 -15.60 -2.90 6.36
N ASP A 226 -16.55 -3.52 5.67
CA ASP A 226 -17.70 -2.81 5.11
C ASP A 226 -18.66 -2.33 6.21
N ALA A 227 -19.68 -1.55 5.84
CA ALA A 227 -20.66 -1.04 6.79
C ALA A 227 -21.47 -2.15 7.51
N SER A 228 -21.40 -3.40 7.03
CA SER A 228 -22.02 -4.58 7.65
C SER A 228 -21.03 -5.38 8.50
N GLY A 229 -19.78 -4.94 8.63
CA GLY A 229 -18.72 -5.61 9.38
C GLY A 229 -18.09 -6.80 8.65
N ASN A 230 -18.34 -6.98 7.34
CA ASN A 230 -17.70 -8.04 6.58
C ASN A 230 -16.27 -7.66 6.19
N LYS A 231 -15.37 -8.63 6.25
CA LYS A 231 -14.00 -8.49 5.74
C LYS A 231 -13.99 -8.49 4.22
N VAL A 232 -13.39 -7.47 3.62
CA VAL A 232 -13.26 -7.32 2.16
C VAL A 232 -11.83 -6.95 1.82
N ASP A 233 -11.22 -7.63 0.84
CA ASP A 233 -9.95 -7.16 0.26
C ASP A 233 -10.25 -5.91 -0.57
N ARG A 234 -9.85 -4.76 -0.02
CA ARG A 234 -10.05 -3.46 -0.64
C ARG A 234 -8.71 -2.76 -0.68
N ARG A 235 -8.17 -2.66 -1.88
CA ARG A 235 -6.95 -1.92 -2.17
C ARG A 235 -7.21 -0.97 -3.31
N SER A 236 -6.44 0.10 -3.33
CA SER A 236 -6.50 1.11 -4.36
C SER A 236 -5.92 0.64 -5.70
N SER A 237 -5.61 -0.65 -5.90
CA SER A 237 -5.05 -1.24 -7.13
C SER A 237 -6.08 -1.65 -8.19
N GLY A 238 -7.23 -0.97 -8.23
CA GLY A 238 -8.32 -1.18 -9.20
C GLY A 238 -9.44 -2.09 -8.67
N HIS A 239 -10.37 -2.51 -9.54
CA HIS A 239 -11.47 -3.43 -9.20
C HIS A 239 -10.90 -4.63 -8.44
N ALA A 240 -11.34 -4.89 -7.21
CA ALA A 240 -10.80 -5.91 -6.29
C ALA A 240 -9.26 -6.06 -6.23
N GLY A 241 -8.51 -4.97 -6.42
CA GLY A 241 -7.07 -4.92 -6.18
C GLY A 241 -6.18 -5.48 -7.29
N HIS A 242 -6.74 -5.97 -8.40
CA HIS A 242 -6.04 -6.86 -9.34
C HIS A 242 -4.83 -6.28 -10.08
N SER A 243 -4.72 -4.97 -10.30
CA SER A 243 -3.73 -4.43 -11.24
C SER A 243 -2.74 -3.47 -10.60
N TRP A 244 -1.72 -4.04 -9.97
CA TRP A 244 -0.57 -3.28 -9.45
C TRP A 244 0.20 -2.51 -10.54
N ALA A 245 0.13 -3.00 -11.78
CA ALA A 245 0.90 -2.47 -12.89
C ALA A 245 0.19 -1.37 -13.68
N ASN A 246 -1.12 -1.20 -13.49
CA ASN A 246 -1.88 -0.14 -14.13
C ASN A 246 -2.00 1.10 -13.22
N GLY A 247 -1.91 2.28 -13.81
CA GLY A 247 -2.30 3.53 -13.17
C GLY A 247 -3.67 4.01 -13.68
N GLY A 248 -4.34 4.80 -12.86
CA GLY A 248 -5.57 5.48 -13.22
C GLY A 248 -5.30 6.76 -14.01
N GLY A 249 -5.89 6.90 -15.20
CA GLY A 249 -5.73 8.07 -16.05
C GLY A 249 -6.61 9.27 -15.64
N ALA A 250 -6.71 10.26 -16.53
CA ALA A 250 -7.57 11.45 -16.37
C ALA A 250 -9.04 11.06 -16.54
N GLY A 251 -9.64 10.46 -15.52
CA GLY A 251 -10.99 9.96 -15.57
C GLY A 251 -11.44 9.38 -14.24
N THR A 252 -12.48 8.58 -14.27
CA THR A 252 -13.22 8.19 -13.07
C THR A 252 -12.58 7.07 -12.25
N TRP A 253 -11.37 6.68 -12.64
CA TRP A 253 -10.74 5.42 -12.24
C TRP A 253 -9.31 5.68 -11.73
N THR A 254 -9.04 5.28 -10.49
CA THR A 254 -7.71 5.33 -9.89
C THR A 254 -7.22 3.90 -9.62
N ALA A 255 -5.92 3.69 -9.83
CA ALA A 255 -5.24 2.44 -9.52
C ALA A 255 -3.89 2.72 -8.88
N ASN A 256 -3.51 1.98 -7.84
CA ASN A 256 -2.32 2.07 -7.00
C ASN A 256 -2.13 3.40 -6.27
N VAL A 257 -3.17 4.23 -6.22
CA VAL A 257 -3.17 5.53 -5.55
C VAL A 257 -4.49 5.80 -4.83
N THR A 258 -4.42 6.56 -3.74
CA THR A 258 -5.60 6.97 -2.97
C THR A 258 -5.56 8.45 -2.63
N THR A 259 -6.74 9.07 -2.61
CA THR A 259 -6.96 10.40 -2.04
C THR A 259 -7.55 10.23 -0.66
N ILE A 260 -6.92 10.83 0.35
CA ILE A 260 -7.37 10.77 1.74
C ILE A 260 -8.70 11.49 1.89
N ARG A 261 -9.74 10.73 2.22
CA ARG A 261 -11.08 11.24 2.53
C ARG A 261 -11.57 10.80 3.91
N TYR A 262 -11.00 9.72 4.43
CA TYR A 262 -11.38 9.08 5.67
C TYR A 262 -10.16 8.96 6.60
N ALA A 263 -10.43 8.86 7.90
CA ALA A 263 -9.41 8.53 8.88
C ALA A 263 -8.88 7.11 8.64
N ILE A 264 -7.70 6.82 9.20
CA ILE A 264 -7.09 5.48 9.20
C ILE A 264 -8.09 4.46 9.74
N ALA A 265 -8.18 3.29 9.11
CA ALA A 265 -9.05 2.19 9.50
C ALA A 265 -10.54 2.53 9.60
N THR A 266 -11.03 3.54 8.87
CA THR A 266 -12.47 3.80 8.78
C THR A 266 -13.20 2.61 8.14
N GLU A 267 -14.22 2.10 8.83
CA GLU A 267 -15.09 1.04 8.33
C GLU A 267 -16.27 1.64 7.53
N GLY A 268 -16.59 1.05 6.38
CA GLY A 268 -17.63 1.56 5.48
C GLY A 268 -17.37 2.99 4.96
N GLY A 269 -18.30 3.53 4.17
CA GLY A 269 -18.22 4.88 3.60
C GLY A 269 -18.69 5.05 2.14
N ASP A 270 -19.23 6.24 1.85
CA ASP A 270 -19.66 6.63 0.50
C ASP A 270 -18.47 6.84 -0.43
N GLY A 271 -18.21 5.93 -1.37
CA GLY A 271 -16.98 6.00 -2.18
C GLY A 271 -15.85 5.12 -1.64
N ASN A 272 -16.16 4.16 -0.77
CA ASN A 272 -15.30 3.00 -0.49
C ASN A 272 -16.06 1.64 -0.45
N GLY A 273 -17.39 1.65 -0.42
CA GLY A 273 -18.23 0.43 -0.30
C GLY A 273 -18.55 -0.36 -1.57
N ALA A 274 -18.06 0.02 -2.76
CA ALA A 274 -18.36 -0.69 -4.03
C ALA A 274 -17.09 -0.91 -4.86
N ASP A 275 -17.05 -1.96 -5.70
CA ASP A 275 -15.82 -2.53 -6.30
C ASP A 275 -14.93 -1.57 -7.09
N TYR A 276 -15.49 -0.49 -7.60
CA TYR A 276 -14.75 0.51 -8.38
C TYR A 276 -14.35 1.75 -7.58
N HIS A 277 -14.76 1.85 -6.31
CA HIS A 277 -14.65 3.08 -5.53
C HIS A 277 -13.22 3.48 -5.13
N VAL A 278 -12.90 4.78 -5.16
CA VAL A 278 -11.52 5.33 -5.25
C VAL A 278 -10.98 6.06 -4.02
N ASN A 279 -11.63 5.98 -2.86
CA ASN A 279 -11.13 6.57 -1.60
C ASN A 279 -10.98 5.50 -0.51
N ILE A 280 -10.23 4.45 -0.79
CA ILE A 280 -9.96 3.39 0.19
C ILE A 280 -9.08 3.97 1.31
N PRO A 281 -9.50 3.84 2.59
CA PRO A 281 -8.73 4.34 3.72
C PRO A 281 -7.39 3.61 3.84
N LEU A 282 -6.48 4.23 4.59
CA LEU A 282 -5.23 3.57 4.97
C LEU A 282 -5.55 2.52 6.04
N VAL A 283 -5.03 1.31 5.88
CA VAL A 283 -5.25 0.17 6.78
C VAL A 283 -3.98 -0.65 6.87
N SER A 284 -3.63 -1.11 8.07
CA SER A 284 -2.43 -1.90 8.30
C SER A 284 -2.71 -3.13 9.14
N ALA A 285 -1.96 -4.20 8.86
CA ALA A 285 -1.92 -5.38 9.72
C ALA A 285 -1.06 -5.15 10.97
N HIS A 286 -0.30 -4.05 11.02
CA HIS A 286 0.44 -3.65 12.21
C HIS A 286 -0.53 -3.05 13.24
N PRO A 287 -0.48 -3.47 14.52
CA PRO A 287 -1.39 -2.96 15.52
C PRO A 287 -1.29 -1.44 15.75
N GLY A 288 -2.42 -0.75 15.69
CA GLY A 288 -2.61 0.62 16.18
C GLY A 288 -2.27 1.75 15.20
N GLY A 289 -2.00 1.45 13.93
CA GLY A 289 -1.67 2.49 12.95
C GLY A 289 -1.00 1.98 11.68
N VAL A 290 -0.61 2.90 10.82
CA VAL A 290 -0.03 2.60 9.49
C VAL A 290 1.40 3.13 9.43
N LEU A 291 2.23 2.46 8.65
CA LEU A 291 3.52 3.01 8.24
C LEU A 291 3.34 3.95 7.04
N ILE A 292 3.90 5.14 7.15
CA ILE A 292 3.91 6.16 6.10
C ILE A 292 5.33 6.45 5.64
N THR A 293 5.51 6.69 4.35
CA THR A 293 6.75 7.21 3.76
C THR A 293 6.56 8.66 3.41
N GLN A 294 7.39 9.52 4.00
CA GLN A 294 7.38 10.97 3.76
C GLN A 294 8.14 11.32 2.48
N GLY A 295 7.96 12.54 1.99
CA GLY A 295 8.64 13.12 0.82
C GLY A 295 10.16 13.07 0.88
N ASP A 296 10.76 13.05 2.08
CA ASP A 296 12.20 12.87 2.30
C ASP A 296 12.65 11.39 2.38
N ALA A 297 11.75 10.46 2.03
CA ALA A 297 11.90 9.02 2.16
C ALA A 297 12.12 8.52 3.60
N SER A 298 11.88 9.33 4.63
CA SER A 298 11.79 8.83 6.00
C SER A 298 10.49 8.03 6.18
N VAL A 299 10.55 6.98 6.99
CA VAL A 299 9.39 6.13 7.29
C VAL A 299 9.01 6.36 8.74
N ARG A 300 7.73 6.67 8.97
CA ARG A 300 7.18 6.88 10.31
C ARG A 300 5.96 5.99 10.52
N PHE A 301 5.68 5.70 11.78
CA PHE A 301 4.43 5.06 12.15
C PHE A 301 3.44 6.13 12.57
N LEU A 302 2.29 6.16 11.91
CA LEU A 302 1.21 7.07 12.17
C LEU A 302 0.10 6.30 12.89
N ALA A 303 -0.19 6.70 14.13
CA ALA A 303 -1.23 6.05 14.92
C ALA A 303 -2.61 6.23 14.27
N GLU A 304 -3.47 5.22 14.36
CA GLU A 304 -4.86 5.31 13.88
C GLU A 304 -5.67 6.39 14.62
N THR A 305 -5.25 6.73 15.83
CA THR A 305 -5.83 7.77 16.68
C THR A 305 -5.32 9.18 16.38
N VAL A 306 -4.46 9.34 15.37
CA VAL A 306 -3.97 10.66 14.96
C VAL A 306 -5.15 11.58 14.65
N ASN A 307 -5.01 12.87 14.98
CA ASN A 307 -6.01 13.86 14.58
C ASN A 307 -6.18 13.82 13.06
N PHE A 308 -7.40 13.60 12.58
CA PHE A 308 -7.68 13.47 11.16
C PHE A 308 -7.25 14.72 10.35
N ALA A 309 -7.29 15.91 10.95
CA ALA A 309 -6.76 17.13 10.34
C ALA A 309 -5.25 17.06 10.04
N ILE A 310 -4.47 16.37 10.89
CA ILE A 310 -3.05 16.14 10.63
C ILE A 310 -2.89 15.18 9.45
N LEU A 311 -3.70 14.12 9.37
CA LEU A 311 -3.66 13.19 8.25
C LEU A 311 -4.01 13.86 6.92
N THR A 312 -5.00 14.78 6.90
CA THR A 312 -5.35 15.53 5.70
C THR A 312 -4.23 16.49 5.30
N GLY A 313 -3.59 17.16 6.26
CA GLY A 313 -2.42 18.00 6.00
C GLY A 313 -1.20 17.21 5.50
N LEU A 314 -0.91 16.04 6.08
CA LEU A 314 0.14 15.14 5.60
C LEU A 314 -0.06 14.71 4.14
N ALA A 315 -1.31 14.64 3.67
CA ALA A 315 -1.62 14.22 2.32
C ALA A 315 -1.63 15.36 1.30
N ASP A 316 -1.62 16.62 1.74
CA ASP A 316 -1.52 17.81 0.88
C ASP A 316 -0.06 18.29 0.84
N ARG A 317 0.45 18.58 -0.36
CA ARG A 317 1.83 19.04 -0.56
C ARG A 317 1.98 20.57 -0.43
N GLN A 318 0.86 21.29 -0.42
CA GLN A 318 0.81 22.74 -0.60
C GLN A 318 -0.31 23.44 0.19
N ASP A 319 -0.67 22.94 1.38
CA ASP A 319 -1.69 23.51 2.25
C ASP A 319 -1.22 24.74 3.03
N GLY A 320 0.10 24.96 3.15
CA GLY A 320 0.73 26.06 3.87
C GLY A 320 0.68 25.94 5.39
N ASN A 321 0.29 24.79 5.93
CA ASN A 321 0.13 24.58 7.37
C ASN A 321 1.39 23.99 8.00
N VAL A 322 1.70 24.43 9.21
CA VAL A 322 2.68 23.75 10.07
C VAL A 322 1.97 22.64 10.82
N LEU A 323 2.31 21.40 10.50
CA LEU A 323 1.78 20.24 11.21
C LEU A 323 2.36 20.18 12.64
N GLY A 324 1.52 19.83 13.61
CA GLY A 324 1.95 19.51 14.97
C GLY A 324 2.76 18.21 15.04
N GLU A 325 3.19 17.81 16.24
CA GLU A 325 3.80 16.48 16.43
C GLU A 325 2.76 15.36 16.23
N PHE A 326 3.17 14.30 15.53
CA PHE A 326 2.36 13.12 15.22
C PHE A 326 3.22 11.85 15.16
#